data_AF-A0A445ERZ2-F1
#
_entry.id   AF-A0A445ERZ2-F1
#
_cell.length_a   1.000
_cell.length_b   1.000
_cell.length_c   1.000
_cell.angle_alpha   90.00
_cell.angle_beta   90.00
_cell.angle_gamma   90.00
#
_symmetry.space_group_name_H-M   'P 1'
#
loop_
_entity.id
_entity.type
_entity.pdbx_description
1 polymer ?
#
loop_
_entity_poly.entity_id
_entity_poly.type
_entity_poly.pdbx_seq_one_letter_code
_entity_poly.pdbx_strand_id
1 'polypeptide(L)'
;MHAFFNKFITCNSSLRQFVKQYDNCLASREKRKREFDATDFHTMIPCAIKSVIEAQFQHVYTHEKFREVQAQFRGKVNCITRSMHSTLGFTTYEVIELVFNSKFNMFFVTYDVVSREVKCQCLVFESRGILCHHSLSVLSFERVNNVAPKYILEC
;
A
#
# COMPACT_ATOMS: atom_id res chain seq x y z
N MET A 1 -18.09 4.90 3.06
CA MET A 1 -17.75 6.31 2.72
C MET A 1 -16.60 6.73 3.63
N HIS A 2 -15.45 7.13 3.08
CA HIS A 2 -14.21 7.35 3.86
C HIS A 2 -14.34 8.62 4.74
N ALA A 3 -13.87 8.58 5.99
CA ALA A 3 -14.10 9.62 7.01
C ALA A 3 -13.67 11.04 6.58
N PHE A 4 -12.72 11.13 5.66
CA PHE A 4 -12.30 12.38 5.02
C PHE A 4 -13.41 13.07 4.22
N PHE A 5 -14.25 12.30 3.53
CA PHE A 5 -15.33 12.83 2.68
C PHE A 5 -16.56 13.23 3.48
N ASN A 6 -16.78 12.65 4.67
CA ASN A 6 -17.91 12.99 5.53
C ASN A 6 -17.87 14.45 6.01
N LYS A 7 -16.70 15.12 5.97
CA LYS A 7 -16.60 16.56 6.27
C LYS A 7 -17.15 17.47 5.17
N PHE A 8 -17.28 16.95 3.95
CA PHE A 8 -17.57 17.77 2.77
C PHE A 8 -18.83 17.33 2.01
N ILE A 9 -19.20 16.05 2.10
CA ILE A 9 -20.31 15.48 1.34
C ILE A 9 -21.53 15.31 2.24
N THR A 10 -22.55 16.14 2.02
CA THR A 10 -23.87 15.99 2.63
C THR A 10 -24.73 15.08 1.75
N CYS A 11 -25.33 14.03 2.33
CA CYS A 11 -26.13 13.01 1.62
C CYS A 11 -27.33 13.54 0.81
N ASN A 12 -27.73 14.80 0.98
CA ASN A 12 -28.88 15.42 0.31
C ASN A 12 -28.50 16.52 -0.70
N SER A 13 -27.27 16.53 -1.21
CA SER A 13 -26.82 17.50 -2.21
C SER A 13 -27.18 17.06 -3.64
N SER A 14 -27.54 18.01 -4.51
CA SER A 14 -27.72 17.71 -5.94
C SER A 14 -26.41 17.20 -6.56
N LEU A 15 -26.48 16.41 -7.64
CA LEU A 15 -25.28 15.87 -8.32
C LEU A 15 -24.26 16.97 -8.66
N ARG A 16 -24.73 18.16 -9.04
CA ARG A 16 -23.88 19.31 -9.35
C ARG A 16 -23.16 19.87 -8.10
N GLN A 17 -23.82 19.86 -6.95
CA GLN A 17 -23.20 20.23 -5.66
C GLN A 17 -22.22 19.16 -5.19
N PHE A 18 -22.53 17.88 -5.39
CA PHE A 18 -21.61 16.78 -5.09
C PHE A 18 -20.30 16.92 -5.87
N VAL A 19 -20.36 17.14 -7.19
CA VAL A 19 -19.16 17.34 -8.03
C VAL A 19 -18.33 18.52 -7.54
N LYS A 20 -18.98 19.66 -7.26
CA LYS A 20 -18.28 20.84 -6.72
C LYS A 20 -17.65 20.59 -5.35
N GLN A 21 -18.31 19.84 -4.47
CA GLN A 21 -17.78 19.47 -3.16
C GLN A 21 -16.61 18.49 -3.29
N TYR A 22 -16.67 17.56 -4.24
CA TYR A 22 -15.60 16.63 -4.55
C TYR A 22 -14.35 17.35 -5.06
N ASP A 23 -14.50 18.27 -6.02
CA ASP A 23 -13.38 19.08 -6.56
C ASP A 23 -12.73 19.93 -5.47
N ASN A 24 -13.54 20.59 -4.63
CA ASN A 24 -13.03 21.34 -3.47
C ASN A 24 -12.31 20.44 -2.47
N CYS A 25 -12.79 19.22 -2.26
CA CYS A 25 -12.17 18.24 -1.39
C CYS A 25 -10.79 17.83 -1.92
N LEU A 26 -10.67 17.57 -3.22
CA LEU A 26 -9.42 17.29 -3.90
C LEU A 26 -8.44 18.47 -3.81
N ALA A 27 -8.89 19.68 -4.12
CA ALA A 27 -8.08 20.89 -4.02
C ALA A 27 -7.59 21.15 -2.59
N SER A 28 -8.41 20.86 -1.57
CA SER A 28 -8.01 20.97 -0.16
C SER A 28 -6.96 19.94 0.25
N ARG A 29 -7.02 18.73 -0.35
CA ARG A 29 -6.03 17.68 -0.14
C ARG A 29 -4.72 18.10 -0.79
N GLU A 30 -4.74 18.57 -2.03
CA GLU A 30 -3.58 19.10 -2.75
C GLU A 30 -2.93 20.31 -2.04
N LYS A 31 -3.73 21.21 -1.46
CA LYS A 31 -3.21 22.34 -0.69
C LYS A 31 -2.49 21.88 0.58
N ARG A 32 -3.09 20.95 1.33
CA ARG A 32 -2.42 20.34 2.51
C ARG A 32 -1.15 19.59 2.15
N LYS A 33 -1.10 18.94 0.98
CA LYS A 33 0.12 18.31 0.45
C LYS A 33 1.21 19.36 0.24
N ARG A 34 0.90 20.44 -0.48
CA ARG A 34 1.85 21.55 -0.72
C ARG A 34 2.35 22.20 0.55
N GLU A 35 1.47 22.41 1.53
CA GLU A 35 1.84 22.99 2.82
C GLU A 35 2.72 22.05 3.67
N PHE A 36 2.46 20.74 3.62
CA PHE A 36 3.27 19.75 4.35
C PHE A 36 4.63 19.53 3.70
N ASP A 37 4.67 19.42 2.37
CA ASP A 37 5.91 19.33 1.60
C ASP A 37 6.78 20.58 1.87
N ALA A 38 6.18 21.79 1.92
CA ALA A 38 6.86 23.05 2.24
C ALA A 38 7.59 23.08 3.59
N THR A 39 7.10 22.34 4.59
CA THR A 39 7.71 22.27 5.91
C THR A 39 8.74 21.15 6.08
N ASP A 40 8.79 20.18 5.16
CA ASP A 40 9.54 18.91 5.33
C ASP A 40 10.49 18.60 4.14
N PHE A 41 10.67 19.53 3.19
CA PHE A 41 11.42 19.31 1.94
C PHE A 41 12.88 18.83 2.10
N HIS A 42 13.48 18.99 3.28
CA HIS A 42 14.90 18.66 3.49
C HIS A 42 15.12 17.42 4.37
N THR A 43 14.07 16.83 4.92
CA THR A 43 14.18 15.71 5.88
C THR A 43 13.59 14.43 5.29
N MET A 44 14.48 13.52 4.88
CA MET A 44 14.07 12.20 4.41
C MET A 44 13.30 11.47 5.52
N ILE A 45 12.05 11.07 5.26
CA ILE A 45 11.26 10.30 6.22
C ILE A 45 11.98 8.98 6.51
N PRO A 46 12.33 8.65 7.76
CA PRO A 46 13.04 7.41 8.08
C PRO A 46 12.16 6.18 7.82
N CYS A 47 12.77 5.07 7.42
CA CYS A 47 12.09 3.77 7.33
C CYS A 47 11.51 3.36 8.69
N ALA A 48 10.30 2.80 8.68
CA ALA A 48 9.60 2.31 9.86
C ALA A 48 10.20 0.99 10.36
N ILE A 49 10.75 0.18 9.45
CA ILE A 49 11.43 -1.06 9.77
C ILE A 49 12.78 -1.16 9.02
N LYS A 50 13.65 -2.07 9.45
CA LYS A 50 14.93 -2.36 8.78
C LYS A 50 14.73 -3.27 7.55
N SER A 51 13.91 -2.85 6.60
CA SER A 51 13.69 -3.58 5.33
C SER A 51 14.38 -2.89 4.17
N VAL A 52 15.14 -3.66 3.38
CA VAL A 52 15.80 -3.17 2.17
C VAL A 52 14.76 -2.71 1.13
N ILE A 53 13.63 -3.43 1.01
CA ILE A 53 12.51 -3.03 0.14
C ILE A 53 11.95 -1.66 0.56
N GLU A 54 11.81 -1.41 1.86
CA GLU A 54 11.33 -0.10 2.35
C GLU A 54 12.31 1.01 1.96
N ALA A 55 13.61 0.79 2.12
CA ALA A 55 14.64 1.73 1.71
C ALA A 55 14.64 2.00 0.20
N GLN A 56 14.34 0.99 -0.65
CA GLN A 56 14.18 1.20 -2.10
C GLN A 56 13.06 2.21 -2.39
N PHE A 57 11.94 2.14 -1.67
CA PHE A 57 10.84 3.10 -1.84
C PHE A 57 11.16 4.48 -1.25
N GLN A 58 11.91 4.54 -0.16
CA GLN A 58 12.27 5.78 0.54
C GLN A 58 12.99 6.79 -0.37
N HIS A 59 13.84 6.31 -1.27
CA HIS A 59 14.63 7.17 -2.16
C HIS A 59 13.90 7.62 -3.42
N VAL A 60 12.79 6.97 -3.77
CA VAL A 60 12.08 7.21 -5.05
C VAL A 60 10.73 7.88 -4.84
N TYR A 61 10.04 7.62 -3.72
CA TYR A 61 8.68 8.10 -3.51
C TYR A 61 8.63 9.46 -2.82
N THR A 62 7.62 10.25 -3.18
CA THR A 62 7.25 11.45 -2.42
C THR A 62 6.89 11.07 -0.99
N HIS A 63 6.98 12.04 -0.08
CA HIS A 63 6.66 11.83 1.34
C HIS A 63 5.26 11.24 1.56
N GLU A 64 4.25 11.69 0.81
CA GLU A 64 2.88 11.14 0.88
C GLU A 64 2.85 9.66 0.51
N LYS A 65 3.38 9.30 -0.66
CA LYS A 65 3.34 7.92 -1.15
C LYS A 65 4.20 7.01 -0.28
N PHE A 66 5.34 7.50 0.21
CA PHE A 66 6.16 6.75 1.14
C PHE A 66 5.43 6.47 2.47
N ARG A 67 4.66 7.42 3.02
CA ARG A 67 3.84 7.15 4.22
C ARG A 67 2.79 6.06 3.97
N GLU A 68 2.22 5.98 2.78
CA GLU A 68 1.30 4.89 2.40
C GLU A 68 2.03 3.54 2.34
N VAL A 69 3.26 3.50 1.80
CA VAL A 69 4.14 2.32 1.84
C VAL A 69 4.41 1.90 3.28
N GLN A 70 4.76 2.83 4.17
CA GLN A 70 4.99 2.53 5.58
C GLN A 70 3.75 1.95 6.26
N ALA A 71 2.55 2.40 5.89
CA ALA A 71 1.31 1.82 6.41
C ALA A 71 1.16 0.34 6.01
N GLN A 72 1.55 -0.03 4.78
CA GLN A 72 1.57 -1.45 4.37
C GLN A 72 2.65 -2.24 5.14
N PHE A 73 3.84 -1.68 5.34
CA PHE A 73 4.86 -2.33 6.17
C PHE A 73 4.42 -2.56 7.62
N ARG A 74 3.71 -1.60 8.22
CA ARG A 74 3.12 -1.76 9.56
C ARG A 74 2.02 -2.81 9.55
N GLY A 75 1.13 -2.81 8.56
CA GLY A 75 0.04 -3.78 8.44
C GLY A 75 0.51 -5.23 8.32
N LYS A 76 1.71 -5.44 7.78
CA LYS A 76 2.32 -6.78 7.61
C LYS A 76 2.44 -7.54 8.94
N VAL A 77 2.59 -6.85 10.08
CA VAL A 77 2.71 -7.53 11.40
C VAL A 77 1.46 -8.34 11.77
N ASN A 78 0.32 -8.03 11.15
CA ASN A 78 -0.94 -8.74 11.35
C ASN A 78 -1.11 -9.91 10.37
N CYS A 79 -0.15 -10.15 9.48
CA CYS A 79 -0.21 -11.25 8.52
C CYS A 79 0.49 -12.50 9.04
N ILE A 80 -0.17 -13.64 8.85
CA ILE A 80 0.42 -14.97 8.97
C ILE A 80 0.46 -15.58 7.56
N THR A 81 1.66 -15.80 7.03
CA THR A 81 1.88 -16.41 5.71
C THR A 81 2.03 -17.93 5.86
N ARG A 82 1.32 -18.69 5.02
CA ARG A 82 1.42 -20.14 4.92
C ARG A 82 1.59 -20.52 3.45
N SER A 83 2.61 -21.32 3.13
CA SER A 83 2.76 -21.87 1.78
C SER A 83 1.72 -22.98 1.57
N MET A 84 1.05 -22.98 0.42
CA MET A 84 0.05 -24.01 0.09
C MET A 84 0.54 -24.97 -0.98
N HIS A 85 1.03 -24.44 -2.10
CA HIS A 85 1.34 -25.23 -3.28
C HIS A 85 2.48 -24.59 -4.06
N SER A 86 3.51 -25.38 -4.34
CA SER A 86 4.60 -25.01 -5.23
C SER A 86 4.54 -25.88 -6.48
N THR A 87 4.65 -25.24 -7.63
CA THR A 87 4.95 -25.90 -8.91
C THR A 87 6.26 -25.37 -9.46
N LEU A 88 6.69 -25.87 -10.61
CA LEU A 88 7.89 -25.36 -11.29
C LEU A 88 7.74 -23.86 -11.60
N GLY A 89 8.37 -23.02 -10.77
CA GLY A 89 8.51 -21.57 -10.97
C GLY A 89 7.54 -20.68 -10.19
N PHE A 90 6.38 -21.19 -9.76
CA PHE A 90 5.41 -20.41 -9.00
C PHE A 90 4.94 -21.11 -7.73
N THR A 91 4.79 -20.31 -6.67
CA THR A 91 4.24 -20.74 -5.38
C THR A 91 3.05 -19.88 -5.01
N THR A 92 1.98 -20.54 -4.55
CA THR A 92 0.79 -19.89 -4.01
C THR A 92 0.82 -19.95 -2.49
N TYR A 93 0.61 -18.80 -1.86
CA TYR A 93 0.59 -18.61 -0.42
C TYR A 93 -0.81 -18.22 0.02
N GLU A 94 -1.24 -18.82 1.12
CA GLU A 94 -2.36 -18.36 1.92
C GLU A 94 -1.82 -17.33 2.92
N VAL A 95 -2.38 -16.12 2.90
CA VAL A 95 -2.07 -15.08 3.87
C VAL A 95 -3.30 -14.80 4.70
N ILE A 96 -3.20 -15.09 6.00
CA ILE A 96 -4.24 -14.80 6.98
C ILE A 96 -3.94 -13.43 7.58
N GLU A 97 -4.82 -12.46 7.36
CA GLU A 97 -4.77 -11.15 7.98
C GLU A 97 -5.62 -11.16 9.25
N LEU A 98 -4.97 -10.98 10.40
CA LEU A 98 -5.63 -10.86 11.69
C LEU A 98 -6.31 -9.50 11.81
N VAL A 99 -7.60 -9.53 12.12
CA VAL A 99 -8.45 -8.35 12.32
C VAL A 99 -8.93 -8.32 13.77
N PHE A 100 -9.37 -7.15 14.25
CA PHE A 100 -9.92 -6.99 15.59
C PHE A 100 -11.07 -7.99 15.88
N ASN A 101 -11.21 -8.34 17.16
CA ASN A 101 -12.22 -9.28 17.67
C ASN A 101 -12.09 -10.70 17.13
N SER A 102 -10.85 -11.20 16.99
CA SER A 102 -10.55 -12.58 16.56
C SER A 102 -11.10 -12.96 15.18
N LYS A 103 -11.43 -11.95 14.36
CA LYS A 103 -11.78 -12.15 12.95
C LYS A 103 -10.50 -12.21 12.12
N PHE A 104 -10.56 -12.90 11.01
CA PHE A 104 -9.48 -12.89 10.05
C PHE A 104 -10.03 -12.84 8.63
N ASN A 105 -9.26 -12.24 7.75
CA ASN A 105 -9.49 -12.31 6.32
C ASN A 105 -8.41 -13.20 5.71
N MET A 106 -8.79 -13.93 4.66
CA MET A 106 -7.88 -14.81 3.95
C MET A 106 -7.65 -14.27 2.54
N PHE A 107 -6.39 -14.19 2.13
CA PHE A 107 -5.99 -13.74 0.81
C PHE A 107 -5.03 -14.72 0.18
N PHE A 108 -5.15 -14.90 -1.13
CA PHE A 108 -4.16 -15.63 -1.91
C PHE A 108 -3.15 -14.68 -2.53
N VAL A 109 -1.89 -15.06 -2.42
CA VAL A 109 -0.76 -14.36 -3.02
C VAL A 109 0.04 -15.36 -3.83
N THR A 110 0.36 -15.04 -5.07
CA THR A 110 1.28 -15.83 -5.88
C THR A 110 2.62 -15.12 -5.96
N TYR A 111 3.69 -15.91 -5.89
CA TYR A 111 5.04 -15.46 -6.16
C TYR A 111 5.68 -16.36 -7.21
N ASP A 112 6.15 -15.74 -8.29
CA ASP A 112 6.92 -16.39 -9.35
C ASP A 112 8.41 -16.06 -9.12
N VAL A 113 9.19 -17.11 -8.87
CA VAL A 113 10.61 -16.99 -8.55
C VAL A 113 11.43 -16.61 -9.79
N VAL A 114 11.00 -17.05 -10.97
CA VAL A 114 11.71 -16.81 -12.24
C VAL A 114 11.53 -15.37 -12.68
N SER A 115 10.28 -14.91 -12.73
CA SER A 115 9.96 -13.53 -13.14
C SER A 115 10.06 -12.52 -11.99
N ARG A 116 10.25 -13.00 -10.75
CA ARG A 116 10.27 -12.20 -9.51
C ARG A 116 9.00 -11.38 -9.33
N GLU A 117 7.88 -11.94 -9.77
CA GLU A 117 6.57 -11.30 -9.70
C GLU A 117 5.78 -11.76 -8.48
N VAL A 118 5.26 -10.80 -7.73
CA VAL A 118 4.24 -11.03 -6.70
C VAL A 118 2.89 -10.48 -7.18
N LYS A 119 1.83 -11.27 -7.01
CA LYS A 119 0.44 -10.84 -7.27
C LYS A 119 -0.44 -11.22 -6.09
N CYS A 120 -1.26 -10.29 -5.63
CA CYS A 120 -2.16 -10.51 -4.51
C CYS A 120 -3.61 -10.30 -4.95
N GLN A 121 -4.51 -11.16 -4.47
CA GLN A 121 -5.95 -11.06 -4.70
C GLN A 121 -6.56 -9.71 -4.28
N CYS A 122 -5.93 -8.96 -3.36
CA CYS A 122 -6.45 -7.66 -2.93
C CYS A 122 -6.31 -6.53 -3.96
N LEU A 123 -5.51 -6.71 -5.01
CA LEU A 123 -5.32 -5.77 -6.14
C LEU A 123 -4.88 -4.34 -5.74
N VAL A 124 -4.26 -4.17 -4.57
CA VAL A 124 -3.81 -2.84 -4.10
C VAL A 124 -2.68 -2.29 -4.97
N PHE A 125 -1.82 -3.14 -5.51
CA PHE A 125 -0.76 -2.68 -6.41
C PHE A 125 -1.34 -2.16 -7.73
N GLU A 126 -2.29 -2.88 -8.31
CA GLU A 126 -2.95 -2.53 -9.55
C GLU A 126 -3.80 -1.26 -9.41
N SER A 127 -4.42 -1.03 -8.25
CA SER A 127 -5.27 0.13 -8.00
C SER A 127 -4.55 1.36 -7.46
N ARG A 128 -3.45 1.19 -6.70
CA ARG A 128 -2.75 2.29 -6.00
C ARG A 128 -1.26 2.38 -6.31
N GLY A 129 -0.71 1.42 -7.05
CA GLY A 129 0.72 1.41 -7.37
C GLY A 129 1.62 1.10 -6.18
N ILE A 130 1.09 0.48 -5.12
CA ILE A 130 1.79 0.18 -3.87
C ILE A 130 1.61 -1.30 -3.54
N LEU A 131 2.68 -2.00 -3.19
CA LEU A 131 2.59 -3.37 -2.71
C LEU A 131 1.79 -3.44 -1.41
N CYS A 132 0.75 -4.28 -1.36
CA CYS A 132 0.02 -4.52 -0.13
C CYS A 132 0.87 -5.25 0.92
N HIS A 133 0.45 -5.12 2.17
CA HIS A 133 1.03 -5.84 3.28
C HIS A 133 0.99 -7.38 3.12
N HIS A 134 0.00 -7.95 2.40
CA HIS A 134 0.00 -9.39 2.07
C HIS A 134 1.16 -9.77 1.14
N SER A 135 1.38 -9.01 0.06
CA SER A 135 2.52 -9.20 -0.85
C SER A 135 3.85 -9.00 -0.11
N LEU A 136 3.95 -7.97 0.73
CA LEU A 136 5.16 -7.73 1.55
C LEU A 136 5.41 -8.88 2.54
N SER A 137 4.34 -9.49 3.07
CA SER A 137 4.42 -10.67 3.94
C SER A 137 5.04 -11.86 3.20
N VAL A 138 4.57 -12.15 1.99
CA VAL A 138 5.15 -13.22 1.14
C VAL A 138 6.57 -12.92 0.72
N LEU A 139 6.87 -11.71 0.25
CA LEU A 139 8.23 -11.33 -0.12
C LEU A 139 9.22 -11.51 1.04
N SER A 140 8.77 -11.23 2.26
CA SER A 140 9.59 -11.44 3.46
C SER A 140 9.72 -12.91 3.82
N PHE A 141 8.67 -13.71 3.63
CA PHE A 141 8.71 -15.17 3.80
C PHE A 141 9.72 -15.80 2.83
N GLU A 142 9.73 -15.34 1.57
CA GLU A 142 10.66 -15.72 0.51
C GLU A 142 12.05 -15.09 0.64
N ARG A 143 12.28 -14.27 1.68
CA ARG A 143 13.55 -13.57 1.94
C ARG A 143 14.02 -12.69 0.78
N VAL A 144 13.08 -12.11 0.04
CA VAL A 144 13.36 -11.17 -1.04
C VAL A 144 13.81 -9.84 -0.44
N ASN A 145 15.02 -9.43 -0.75
CA ASN A 145 15.57 -8.15 -0.28
C ASN A 145 15.22 -6.97 -1.18
N ASN A 146 14.99 -7.21 -2.47
CA ASN A 146 14.72 -6.16 -3.45
C ASN A 146 13.57 -6.54 -4.35
N VAL A 147 12.67 -5.60 -4.61
CA VAL A 147 11.60 -5.77 -5.60
C VAL A 147 12.08 -5.40 -7.00
N ALA A 148 11.42 -5.95 -8.02
CA ALA A 148 11.68 -5.58 -9.40
C ALA A 148 11.29 -4.10 -9.67
N PRO A 149 11.98 -3.39 -10.59
CA PRO A 149 11.72 -1.97 -10.87
C PRO A 149 10.25 -1.65 -11.19
N LYS A 150 9.51 -2.57 -11.80
CA LYS A 150 8.09 -2.40 -12.10
C LYS A 150 7.20 -2.10 -10.88
N TYR A 151 7.63 -2.45 -9.67
CA TYR A 151 6.92 -2.17 -8.42
C TYR A 151 7.27 -0.80 -7.82
N ILE A 152 8.28 -0.13 -8.39
CA ILE A 152 8.73 1.21 -8.00
C ILE A 152 8.21 2.17 -9.06
N LEU A 153 7.00 2.68 -8.84
CA LEU A 153 6.37 3.62 -9.76
C LEU A 153 6.82 5.04 -9.40
N GLU A 154 7.67 5.64 -10.23
CA GLU A 154 8.08 7.04 -10.10
C GLU A 154 6.84 7.95 -9.94
N CYS A 155 6.97 8.94 -9.05
CA CYS A 155 5.90 9.87 -8.67
C CYS A 155 5.92 11.14 -9.51
#